data_AF-A0A4S0N0H8-F1
#
_entry.id   AF-A0A4S0N0H8-F1
#
_cell.length_a   1.000
_cell.length_b   1.000
_cell.length_c   1.000
_cell.angle_alpha   90.00
_cell.angle_beta   90.00
_cell.angle_gamma   90.00
#
_symmetry.space_group_name_H-M   'P 1'
#
loop_
_entity.id
_entity.type
_entity.pdbx_description
1 polymer ?
#
loop_
_entity_poly.entity_id
_entity_poly.type
_entity_poly.pdbx_seq_one_letter_code
_entity_poly.pdbx_strand_id
1 'polypeptide(L)'
;MASIMTNAAALTALQSLNATNKALETTQGRISTGYRVATASDNAAYWSIATSMRSDNQALSTVQDALGLGAGKVDTAYTAITQIKDQVDSIKAKLVTARGASQDNQQKIAT
;
A
#
# COMPACT_ATOMS: atom_id res chain seq x y z
N MET A 1 2.81 64.82 7.97
CA MET A 1 4.10 65.33 8.49
C MET A 1 5.19 64.34 8.12
N ALA A 2 6.03 64.67 7.14
CA ALA A 2 7.25 63.94 6.87
C ALA A 2 8.35 64.57 7.75
N SER A 3 8.77 63.87 8.80
CA SER A 3 9.99 64.23 9.51
C SER A 3 11.15 63.58 8.76
N ILE A 4 12.24 64.31 8.55
CA ILE A 4 13.48 63.80 7.93
C ILE A 4 14.04 62.58 8.70
N MET A 5 13.69 62.46 9.99
CA MET A 5 14.15 61.42 10.90
C MET A 5 13.23 60.18 10.94
N THR A 6 11.99 60.26 10.46
CA THR A 6 11.03 59.15 10.52
C THR A 6 10.16 59.15 9.27
N ASN A 7 10.62 58.39 8.26
CA ASN A 7 9.90 58.24 7.01
C ASN A 7 8.82 57.16 7.16
N ALA A 8 7.62 57.57 7.53
CA ALA A 8 6.47 56.68 7.70
C ALA A 8 6.13 55.87 6.42
N ALA A 9 6.37 56.43 5.23
CA ALA A 9 6.17 55.73 3.97
C ALA A 9 7.21 54.59 3.79
N ALA A 10 8.48 54.85 4.13
CA ALA A 10 9.53 53.84 4.09
C ALA A 10 9.30 52.73 5.14
N LEU A 11 8.82 53.07 6.34
CA LEU A 11 8.44 52.07 7.36
C LEU A 11 7.28 51.18 6.91
N THR A 12 6.28 51.77 6.25
CA THR A 12 5.14 51.02 5.68
C THR A 12 5.58 50.09 4.55
N ALA A 13 6.48 50.57 3.69
CA ALA A 13 7.08 49.77 2.63
C ALA A 13 7.94 48.63 3.20
N LEU A 14 8.73 48.89 4.26
CA LEU A 14 9.52 47.86 4.95
C LEU A 14 8.62 46.80 5.61
N GLN A 15 7.51 47.21 6.22
CA GLN A 15 6.55 46.28 6.81
C GLN A 15 5.89 45.40 5.73
N SER A 16 5.56 45.99 4.58
CA SER A 16 5.06 45.25 3.42
C SER A 16 6.10 44.29 2.85
N LEU A 17 7.37 44.71 2.75
CA LEU A 17 8.48 43.87 2.28
C LEU A 17 8.72 42.69 3.23
N ASN A 18 8.70 42.92 4.54
CA ASN A 18 8.83 41.85 5.54
C ASN A 18 7.65 40.87 5.47
N ALA A 19 6.43 41.36 5.26
CA ALA A 19 5.27 40.50 5.06
C ALA A 19 5.41 39.64 3.79
N THR A 20 5.87 40.24 2.68
CA THR A 20 6.13 39.52 1.42
C THR A 20 7.24 38.48 1.56
N ASN A 21 8.34 38.80 2.24
CA ASN A 21 9.43 37.85 2.49
C ASN A 21 8.95 36.66 3.33
N LYS A 22 8.15 36.90 4.37
CA LYS A 22 7.59 35.82 5.19
C LYS A 22 6.63 34.91 4.39
N ALA A 23 5.83 35.50 3.50
CA ALA A 23 4.95 34.74 2.61
C ALA A 23 5.76 33.92 1.58
N LEU A 24 6.86 34.48 1.06
CA LEU A 24 7.77 33.81 0.15
C LEU A 24 8.45 32.60 0.83
N GLU A 25 8.97 32.76 2.05
CA GLU A 25 9.59 31.68 2.82
C GLU A 25 8.61 30.53 3.09
N THR A 26 7.36 30.85 3.46
CA THR A 26 6.30 29.84 3.62
C THR A 26 6.02 29.10 2.30
N THR A 27 5.98 29.83 1.19
CA THR A 27 5.72 29.24 -0.14
C THR A 27 6.89 28.35 -0.57
N GLN A 28 8.13 28.79 -0.37
CA GLN A 28 9.32 27.99 -0.63
C GLN A 28 9.35 26.71 0.23
N GLY A 29 9.00 26.81 1.52
CA GLY A 29 8.88 25.65 2.40
C GLY A 29 7.85 24.63 1.91
N ARG A 30 6.69 25.10 1.41
CA ARG A 30 5.67 24.23 0.81
C ARG A 30 6.14 23.60 -0.50
N ILE A 31 6.86 24.34 -1.34
CA ILE A 31 7.44 23.81 -2.59
C ILE A 31 8.50 22.74 -2.28
N SER A 32 9.37 22.99 -1.31
CA SER A 32 10.45 22.06 -0.94
C SER A 32 9.92 20.78 -0.30
N THR A 33 8.91 20.88 0.58
CA THR A 33 8.34 19.71 1.27
C THR A 33 7.23 19.02 0.49
N GLY A 34 6.62 19.70 -0.48
CA GLY A 34 5.38 19.27 -1.15
C GLY A 34 4.14 19.32 -0.25
N TYR A 35 4.25 19.72 1.03
CA TYR A 35 3.15 19.72 1.97
C TYR A 35 2.63 21.14 2.23
N ARG A 36 1.32 21.32 2.11
CA ARG A 36 0.65 22.57 2.50
C ARG A 36 0.72 22.82 4.02
N VAL A 37 0.72 21.76 4.82
CA VAL A 37 0.84 21.73 6.28
C VAL A 37 1.97 20.74 6.61
N ALA A 38 3.16 21.26 6.87
CA ALA A 38 4.34 20.43 7.11
C ALA A 38 4.49 20.12 8.60
N THR A 39 4.20 21.10 9.46
CA THR A 39 4.36 21.00 10.91
C THR A 39 3.04 21.19 11.65
N ALA A 40 3.00 20.73 12.91
CA ALA A 40 1.84 20.97 13.78
C ALA A 40 1.61 22.47 14.04
N SER A 41 2.66 23.29 13.94
CA SER A 41 2.59 24.74 14.08
C SER A 41 1.84 25.42 12.92
N ASP A 42 1.82 24.81 11.72
CA ASP A 42 1.10 25.36 10.56
C ASP A 42 -0.42 25.18 10.71
N ASN A 43 -0.84 24.02 11.21
CA ASN A 43 -2.22 23.71 11.58
C ASN A 43 -2.29 22.37 12.33
N ALA A 44 -2.41 22.39 13.66
CA ALA A 44 -2.34 21.18 14.47
C ALA A 44 -3.44 20.16 14.15
N ALA A 45 -4.65 20.60 13.84
CA ALA A 45 -5.78 19.72 13.54
C ALA A 45 -5.64 19.04 12.17
N TYR A 46 -5.27 19.80 11.13
CA TYR A 46 -5.02 19.20 9.82
C TYR A 46 -3.75 18.38 9.79
N TRP A 47 -2.73 18.75 10.57
CA TRP A 47 -1.52 17.95 10.70
C TRP A 47 -1.80 16.61 11.38
N SER A 48 -2.58 16.57 12.47
CA SER A 48 -2.91 15.31 13.15
C SER A 48 -3.76 14.38 12.27
N ILE A 49 -4.75 14.91 11.56
CA ILE A 49 -5.55 14.15 10.60
C ILE A 49 -4.66 13.63 9.47
N ALA A 50 -3.82 14.49 8.86
CA ALA A 50 -2.92 14.07 7.78
C ALA A 50 -1.90 13.03 8.25
N THR A 51 -1.37 13.14 9.47
CA THR A 51 -0.46 12.15 10.05
C THR A 51 -1.16 10.82 10.30
N SER A 52 -2.39 10.85 10.85
CA SER A 52 -3.21 9.63 10.98
C SER A 52 -3.45 8.99 9.62
N MET A 53 -3.87 9.76 8.61
CA MET A 53 -4.10 9.24 7.26
C MET A 53 -2.83 8.65 6.62
N ARG A 54 -1.65 9.25 6.85
CA ARG A 54 -0.37 8.67 6.39
C ARG A 54 -0.06 7.34 7.09
N SER A 55 -0.30 7.25 8.40
CA SER A 55 -0.16 6.01 9.17
C SER A 55 -1.12 4.93 8.67
N ASP A 56 -2.39 5.29 8.43
CA ASP A 56 -3.41 4.37 7.92
C ASP A 56 -3.03 3.85 6.53
N ASN A 57 -2.49 4.70 5.65
CA ASN A 57 -2.02 4.28 4.33
C ASN A 57 -0.88 3.25 4.43
N GLN A 58 0.08 3.47 5.34
CA GLN A 58 1.16 2.50 5.58
C GLN A 58 0.63 1.16 6.10
N ALA A 59 -0.33 1.19 7.03
CA ALA A 59 -0.97 -0.01 7.55
C ALA A 59 -1.74 -0.76 6.45
N LEU A 60 -2.51 -0.04 5.62
CA LEU A 60 -3.24 -0.61 4.48
C LEU A 60 -2.31 -1.23 3.43
N SER A 61 -1.16 -0.60 3.16
CA SER A 61 -0.14 -1.16 2.26
C SER A 61 0.38 -2.51 2.80
N THR A 62 0.64 -2.59 4.09
CA THR A 62 1.09 -3.84 4.74
C THR A 62 0.00 -4.92 4.69
N VAL A 63 -1.27 -4.53 4.89
CA VAL A 63 -2.41 -5.45 4.74
C VAL A 63 -2.53 -5.93 3.28
N GLN A 64 -2.31 -5.05 2.31
CA GLN A 64 -2.33 -5.40 0.89
C GLN A 64 -1.23 -6.41 0.54
N ASP A 65 -0.01 -6.23 1.04
CA ASP A 65 1.09 -7.18 0.88
C ASP A 65 0.75 -8.54 1.51
N ALA A 66 0.19 -8.53 2.72
CA ALA A 66 -0.24 -9.75 3.41
C ALA A 66 -1.36 -10.48 2.65
N LEU A 67 -2.30 -9.76 2.07
CA LEU A 67 -3.36 -10.32 1.20
C LEU A 67 -2.76 -10.90 -0.08
N GLY A 68 -1.79 -10.23 -0.71
CA GLY A 68 -1.08 -10.73 -1.88
C GLY A 68 -0.33 -12.03 -1.59
N LEU A 69 0.35 -12.11 -0.44
CA LEU A 69 0.98 -13.35 0.04
C LEU A 69 -0.05 -14.45 0.33
N GLY A 70 -1.19 -14.09 0.92
CA GLY A 70 -2.30 -15.00 1.19
C GLY A 70 -2.88 -15.59 -0.10
N ALA A 71 -3.10 -14.75 -1.12
CA ALA A 71 -3.55 -15.18 -2.43
C ALA A 71 -2.58 -16.21 -3.05
N GLY A 72 -1.28 -15.93 -3.04
CA GLY A 72 -0.27 -16.88 -3.55
C GLY A 72 -0.24 -18.22 -2.82
N LYS A 73 -0.48 -18.24 -1.50
CA LYS A 73 -0.62 -19.49 -0.73
C LYS A 73 -1.86 -20.26 -1.15
N VAL A 74 -3.00 -19.58 -1.33
CA VAL A 74 -4.25 -20.20 -1.80
C VAL A 74 -4.10 -20.76 -3.20
N ASP A 75 -3.45 -20.04 -4.12
CA ASP A 75 -3.18 -20.51 -5.49
C ASP A 75 -2.31 -21.77 -5.50
N THR A 76 -1.29 -21.80 -4.64
CA THR A 76 -0.43 -22.98 -4.47
C THR A 76 -1.23 -24.17 -3.95
N ALA A 77 -2.08 -23.96 -2.93
CA ALA A 77 -2.95 -25.00 -2.39
C ALA A 77 -3.95 -25.50 -3.44
N TYR A 78 -4.53 -24.59 -4.24
CA TYR A 78 -5.46 -24.94 -5.31
C TYR A 78 -4.79 -25.80 -6.39
N THR A 79 -3.57 -25.45 -6.77
CA THR A 79 -2.75 -26.24 -7.71
C THR A 79 -2.48 -27.64 -7.15
N ALA A 80 -2.10 -27.74 -5.88
CA ALA A 80 -1.86 -29.03 -5.22
C ALA A 80 -3.14 -29.89 -5.14
N ILE A 81 -4.29 -29.30 -4.83
CA ILE A 81 -5.58 -30.01 -4.81
C ILE A 81 -5.95 -30.51 -6.21
N THR A 82 -5.67 -29.73 -7.25
CA THR A 82 -5.90 -30.16 -8.64
C THR A 82 -5.06 -31.39 -8.98
N GLN A 83 -3.78 -31.42 -8.59
CA GLN A 83 -2.92 -32.60 -8.78
C GLN A 83 -3.42 -33.82 -7.99
N ILE A 84 -3.89 -33.63 -6.77
CA ILE A 84 -4.49 -34.71 -5.96
C ILE A 84 -5.71 -35.30 -6.68
N LYS A 85 -6.59 -34.44 -7.21
CA LYS A 85 -7.76 -34.87 -7.98
C LYS A 85 -7.34 -35.74 -9.18
N ASP A 86 -6.36 -35.30 -9.95
CA ASP A 86 -5.88 -36.04 -11.12
C ASP A 86 -5.31 -37.42 -10.75
N GLN A 87 -4.61 -37.51 -9.61
CA GLN A 87 -4.13 -38.80 -9.09
C GLN A 87 -5.27 -39.70 -8.64
N VAL A 88 -6.29 -39.17 -7.97
CA VAL A 88 -7.49 -39.94 -7.59
C VAL A 88 -8.24 -40.45 -8.83
N ASP A 89 -8.35 -39.64 -9.87
CA ASP A 89 -8.96 -40.04 -11.15
C ASP A 89 -8.14 -41.17 -11.82
N SER A 90 -6.81 -41.08 -11.79
CA SER A 90 -5.91 -42.15 -12.27
C SER A 90 -6.07 -43.45 -11.47
N ILE A 91 -6.18 -43.37 -10.14
CA ILE A 91 -6.44 -44.53 -9.27
C ILE A 91 -7.80 -45.16 -9.63
N LYS A 92 -8.84 -44.35 -9.81
CA LYS A 92 -10.17 -44.81 -10.20
C LYS A 92 -10.13 -45.52 -11.55
N ALA A 93 -9.43 -44.97 -12.54
CA ALA A 93 -9.25 -45.60 -13.84
C ALA A 93 -8.56 -46.96 -13.71
N LYS A 94 -7.45 -47.05 -12.95
CA LYS A 94 -6.75 -48.31 -12.68
C LYS A 94 -7.60 -49.34 -11.92
N LEU A 95 -8.46 -48.88 -11.00
CA LEU A 95 -9.37 -49.76 -10.27
C LEU A 95 -10.45 -50.34 -11.19
N VAL A 96 -11.00 -49.54 -12.09
CA VAL A 96 -11.99 -49.99 -13.08
C VAL A 96 -11.35 -50.97 -14.06
N THR A 97 -10.13 -50.71 -14.54
CA THR A 97 -9.43 -51.68 -15.41
C THR A 97 -9.13 -52.98 -14.67
N ALA A 98 -8.70 -52.94 -13.41
CA ALA A 98 -8.48 -54.15 -12.60
C ALA A 98 -9.78 -54.96 -12.38
N ARG A 99 -10.91 -54.29 -12.18
CA ARG A 99 -12.23 -54.93 -12.03
C ARG A 99 -12.81 -55.48 -13.34
N GLY A 100 -12.52 -54.83 -14.46
CA GLY A 100 -12.92 -55.28 -15.81
C GLY A 100 -11.98 -56.31 -16.43
N ALA A 101 -10.79 -56.53 -15.84
CA ALA A 101 -9.84 -57.52 -16.30
C ALA A 101 -10.29 -58.94 -15.92
N SER A 102 -10.24 -59.86 -16.88
CA SER A 102 -10.60 -61.28 -16.72
C SER A 102 -9.74 -61.98 -15.66
N GLN A 103 -10.23 -63.12 -15.15
CA GLN A 103 -9.65 -63.90 -14.04
C GLN A 103 -8.12 -64.11 -14.14
N ASP A 104 -7.60 -64.22 -15.37
CA ASP A 104 -6.18 -64.41 -15.69
C ASP A 104 -5.31 -63.16 -15.41
N ASN A 105 -5.88 -61.96 -15.54
CA ASN A 105 -5.19 -60.70 -15.23
C ASN A 105 -5.25 -60.37 -13.74
N GLN A 106 -6.25 -60.87 -13.00
CA GLN A 106 -6.33 -60.69 -11.55
C GLN A 106 -5.21 -61.46 -10.81
N GLN A 107 -4.80 -62.62 -11.33
CA GLN A 107 -3.71 -63.41 -10.75
C GLN A 107 -2.33 -62.75 -10.91
N LYS A 108 -2.10 -61.99 -12.00
CA LYS A 108 -0.84 -61.26 -12.23
C LYS A 108 -0.67 -60.00 -11.39
N ILE A 109 -1.74 -59.47 -10.79
CA ILE A 109 -1.71 -58.27 -9.93
C ILE A 109 -1.45 -58.65 -8.46
N ALA A 110 -1.62 -59.92 -8.09
CA ALA A 110 -1.46 -60.43 -6.73
C ALA A 110 -0.04 -60.95 -6.42
N THR A 111 0.90 -60.86 -7.38
CA THR A 111 2.33 -61.18 -7.20
C THR A 111 3.15 -59.92 -7.33
#